data_AF-A0A7K0KGL0-F1
#
_entry.id   AF-A0A7K0KGL0-F1
#
_cell.length_a   1.000
_cell.length_b   1.000
_cell.length_c   1.000
_cell.angle_alpha   90.00
_cell.angle_beta   90.00
_cell.angle_gamma   90.00
#
_symmetry.space_group_name_H-M   'P 1'
#
loop_
_entity.id
_entity.type
_entity.pdbx_description
1 polymer ?
#
loop_
_entity_poly.entity_id
_entity_poly.type
_entity_poly.pdbx_seq_one_letter_code
_entity_poly.pdbx_strand_id
1 'polypeptide(L)'
;MIFVSVLLFVMLGIAWVKGYDFVMKHAPKALPRFYFLLALIRVLLIATWTACYVMLISQSAGESKSFVVMILIMYAAMMATTLMIRH
;
A
#
# COMPACT_ATOMS: atom_id res chain seq x y z
N MET A 1 -10.02 6.72 11.19
CA MET A 1 -9.15 5.62 10.66
C MET A 1 -9.21 5.49 9.15
N ILE A 2 -10.40 5.53 8.53
CA ILE A 2 -10.55 5.47 7.05
C ILE A 2 -9.67 6.50 6.34
N PHE A 3 -9.70 7.77 6.75
CA PHE A 3 -8.87 8.83 6.15
C PHE A 3 -7.37 8.52 6.19
N VAL A 4 -6.86 7.99 7.30
CA VAL A 4 -5.44 7.63 7.45
C VAL A 4 -5.09 6.46 6.53
N SER A 5 -5.97 5.46 6.44
CA SER A 5 -5.81 4.36 5.49
C SER A 5 -5.80 4.85 4.05
N VAL A 6 -6.72 5.75 3.68
CA VAL A 6 -6.78 6.33 2.32
C VAL A 6 -5.48 7.06 2.00
N LEU A 7 -5.01 7.91 2.93
CA LEU A 7 -3.76 8.63 2.77
C LEU A 7 -2.56 7.69 2.59
N LEU A 8 -2.49 6.61 3.39
CA LEU A 8 -1.46 5.58 3.26
C LEU A 8 -1.45 4.96 1.86
N PHE A 9 -2.60 4.50 1.37
CA PHE A 9 -2.69 3.88 0.05
C PHE A 9 -2.41 4.86 -1.09
N VAL A 10 -2.85 6.12 -0.98
CA VAL A 10 -2.54 7.17 -1.96
C VAL A 10 -1.04 7.43 -2.01
N MET A 11 -0.38 7.57 -0.85
CA MET A 11 1.08 7.78 -0.79
C MET A 11 1.85 6.60 -1.36
N LEU A 12 1.43 5.35 -1.09
CA LEU A 12 2.02 4.16 -1.67
C LEU A 12 1.87 4.12 -3.20
N GLY A 13 0.68 4.47 -3.71
CA GLY A 13 0.43 4.55 -5.15
C GLY A 13 1.27 5.64 -5.83
N ILE A 14 1.37 6.83 -5.23
CA ILE A 14 2.22 7.91 -5.74
C ILE A 14 3.69 7.50 -5.72
N ALA A 15 4.17 6.88 -4.64
CA ALA A 15 5.53 6.39 -4.52
C ALA A 15 5.87 5.36 -5.59
N TRP A 16 4.92 4.47 -5.92
CA TRP A 16 5.05 3.53 -7.04
C TRP A 16 5.18 4.25 -8.38
N VAL A 17 4.22 5.11 -8.71
CA VAL A 17 4.19 5.79 -10.00
C VAL A 17 5.43 6.68 -10.13
N LYS A 18 5.63 7.66 -9.26
CA LYS A 18 6.77 8.59 -9.39
C LYS A 18 8.12 7.90 -9.21
N GLY A 19 8.23 6.93 -8.30
CA GLY A 19 9.46 6.18 -8.08
C GLY A 19 9.85 5.35 -9.31
N TYR A 20 8.88 4.73 -9.99
CA TYR A 20 9.13 4.02 -11.24
C TYR A 20 9.71 4.95 -12.32
N ASP A 21 9.09 6.10 -12.59
CA ASP A 21 9.61 7.05 -13.60
C ASP A 21 11.01 7.51 -13.25
N PHE A 22 11.25 7.81 -11.98
CA PHE A 22 12.53 8.27 -11.51
C PHE A 22 13.62 7.22 -11.71
N VAL A 23 13.38 5.97 -11.28
CA VAL A 23 14.35 4.88 -11.40
C VAL A 23 14.55 4.48 -12.86
N MET A 24 13.49 4.41 -13.66
CA MET A 24 13.59 4.13 -15.09
C MET A 24 14.43 5.18 -15.83
N LYS A 25 14.26 6.47 -15.49
CA LYS A 25 15.01 7.56 -16.12
C LYS A 25 16.48 7.62 -15.72
N HIS A 26 16.81 7.37 -14.45
CA HIS A 26 18.18 7.60 -13.93
C HIS A 26 18.99 6.33 -13.72
N ALA A 27 18.34 5.19 -13.42
CA ALA A 27 19.01 3.95 -13.07
C ALA A 27 18.16 2.72 -13.44
N PRO A 28 17.88 2.45 -14.73
CA PRO A 28 16.96 1.39 -15.15
C PRO A 28 17.42 0.00 -14.70
N LYS A 29 18.72 -0.23 -14.55
CA LYS A 29 19.28 -1.48 -13.98
C LYS A 29 18.87 -1.73 -12.53
N ALA A 30 18.48 -0.70 -11.79
CA ALA A 30 18.01 -0.79 -10.41
C ALA A 30 16.49 -1.03 -10.29
N LEU A 31 15.74 -1.05 -11.41
CA LEU A 31 14.29 -1.27 -11.39
C LEU A 31 13.87 -2.53 -10.63
N PRO A 32 14.48 -3.72 -10.84
CA PRO A 32 14.11 -4.91 -10.09
C PRO A 32 14.24 -4.71 -8.57
N ARG A 33 15.33 -4.06 -8.13
CA ARG A 33 15.57 -3.77 -6.71
C ARG A 33 14.55 -2.79 -6.16
N PHE A 34 14.18 -1.76 -6.93
CA PHE A 34 13.13 -0.82 -6.57
C PHE A 34 11.78 -1.52 -6.37
N TYR A 35 11.40 -2.41 -7.30
CA TYR A 35 10.17 -3.21 -7.19
C TYR A 35 10.13 -4.05 -5.91
N PHE A 36 11.20 -4.80 -5.63
CA PHE A 36 11.27 -5.62 -4.41
C PHE A 36 11.22 -4.78 -3.14
N LEU A 37 11.98 -3.69 -3.09
CA LEU A 37 12.03 -2.82 -1.92
C LEU A 37 10.66 -2.18 -1.64
N LEU A 38 10.01 -1.65 -2.67
CA LEU A 38 8.71 -1.02 -2.51
C LEU A 38 7.61 -2.04 -2.18
N ALA A 39 7.68 -3.25 -2.74
CA ALA A 39 6.79 -4.35 -2.36
C ALA A 39 6.95 -4.72 -0.87
N LEU A 40 8.19 -4.84 -0.39
CA LEU A 40 8.49 -5.12 1.01
C LEU A 40 7.95 -4.01 1.93
N ILE A 41 8.29 -2.75 1.65
CA ILE A 41 7.81 -1.59 2.40
C ILE A 41 6.29 -1.58 2.47
N ARG A 42 5.63 -1.83 1.34
CA ARG A 42 4.17 -1.87 1.25
C ARG A 42 3.56 -2.94 2.15
N VAL A 43 4.06 -4.17 2.09
CA VAL A 43 3.56 -5.27 2.92
C VAL A 43 3.76 -4.96 4.40
N LEU A 44 4.94 -4.49 4.79
CA LEU A 44 5.24 -4.15 6.18
C LEU A 44 4.34 -3.03 6.71
N LEU A 45 4.17 -1.94 5.94
CA LEU A 45 3.34 -0.81 6.36
C LEU A 45 1.87 -1.21 6.50
N ILE A 46 1.31 -1.93 5.52
CA ILE A 46 -0.08 -2.37 5.57
C ILE A 46 -0.29 -3.35 6.74
N ALA A 47 0.57 -4.35 6.87
CA ALA A 47 0.47 -5.33 7.96
C ALA A 47 0.58 -4.68 9.34
N THR A 48 1.55 -3.78 9.52
CA THR A 48 1.73 -3.04 10.78
C THR A 48 0.52 -2.16 11.08
N TRP A 49 0.03 -1.41 10.09
CA TRP A 49 -1.14 -0.56 10.25
C TRP A 49 -2.39 -1.36 10.62
N THR A 50 -2.62 -2.49 9.95
CA THR A 50 -3.73 -3.40 10.24
C THR A 50 -3.60 -4.02 11.63
N ALA A 51 -2.42 -4.48 12.01
CA ALA A 51 -2.17 -5.02 13.34
C ALA A 51 -2.41 -3.98 14.43
N CYS A 52 -1.89 -2.75 14.26
CA CYS A 52 -2.12 -1.64 15.19
C CYS A 52 -3.62 -1.35 15.37
N TYR A 53 -4.40 -1.31 14.28
CA TYR A 53 -5.84 -1.10 14.39
C TYR A 53 -6.52 -2.23 15.17
N VAL A 54 -6.24 -3.48 14.80
CA VAL A 54 -6.89 -4.66 15.40
C VAL A 54 -6.55 -4.76 16.89
N MET A 55 -5.27 -4.59 17.25
CA MET A 55 -4.80 -4.80 18.62
C MET A 55 -5.05 -3.62 19.56
N LEU A 56 -4.98 -2.39 19.06
CA LEU A 56 -4.97 -1.20 19.92
C LEU A 56 -6.24 -0.34 19.85
N ILE A 57 -7.06 -0.53 18.80
CA ILE A 57 -8.14 0.42 18.48
C ILE A 57 -9.49 -0.28 18.38
N SER A 58 -9.55 -1.47 17.79
CA SER A 58 -10.81 -2.18 17.61
C SER A 58 -11.43 -2.57 18.96
N GLN A 59 -12.74 -2.35 19.11
CA GLN A 59 -13.48 -2.70 20.32
C GLN A 59 -14.20 -4.05 20.20
N SER A 60 -14.27 -4.59 18.99
CA SER A 60 -14.92 -5.87 18.73
C SER A 60 -14.31 -6.62 17.55
N ALA A 61 -14.55 -7.93 17.52
CA ALA A 61 -14.21 -8.77 16.38
C ALA A 61 -14.94 -8.33 15.09
N GLY A 62 -16.15 -7.75 15.21
CA GLY A 62 -16.90 -7.21 14.07
C GLY A 62 -16.20 -6.03 13.41
N GLU A 63 -15.77 -5.04 14.21
CA GLU A 63 -15.02 -3.88 13.72
C GLU A 63 -13.67 -4.28 13.11
N SER A 64 -12.95 -5.20 13.76
CA SER A 64 -11.70 -5.76 13.25
C SER A 64 -11.87 -6.38 11.87
N LYS A 65 -12.88 -7.25 11.70
CA LYS A 65 -13.16 -7.91 10.41
C LYS A 65 -13.50 -6.88 9.33
N SER A 66 -14.40 -5.95 9.61
CA SER A 66 -14.79 -4.89 8.66
C SER A 66 -13.60 -4.04 8.23
N PHE A 67 -12.71 -3.70 9.16
CA PHE A 67 -11.50 -2.94 8.86
C PHE A 67 -10.52 -3.72 7.98
N VAL A 68 -10.28 -5.00 8.29
CA VAL A 68 -9.41 -5.86 7.47
C VAL A 68 -9.96 -5.99 6.04
N VAL A 69 -11.27 -6.22 5.90
CA VAL A 69 -11.92 -6.28 4.57
C VAL A 69 -11.74 -4.97 3.80
N MET A 70 -11.92 -3.82 4.45
CA MET A 70 -11.67 -2.52 3.84
C MET A 70 -10.22 -2.37 3.38
N ILE A 71 -9.23 -2.74 4.20
CA ILE A 71 -7.80 -2.68 3.83
C ILE A 71 -7.52 -3.54 2.60
N LEU A 72 -8.10 -4.75 2.51
CA LEU A 72 -7.94 -5.64 1.37
C LEU A 72 -8.53 -5.05 0.08
N ILE A 73 -9.75 -4.46 0.16
CA ILE A 73 -10.37 -3.78 -0.97
C ILE A 73 -9.51 -2.62 -1.45
N MET A 74 -9.01 -1.79 -0.54
CA MET A 74 -8.17 -0.64 -0.86
C MET A 74 -6.82 -1.07 -1.48
N TYR A 75 -6.24 -2.16 -0.98
CA TYR A 75 -5.03 -2.73 -1.56
C TYR A 75 -5.27 -3.20 -3.00
N ALA A 76 -6.35 -3.94 -3.24
CA ALA A 76 -6.71 -4.39 -4.58
C ALA A 76 -6.98 -3.20 -5.52
N ALA A 77 -7.70 -2.18 -5.06
CA ALA A 77 -7.97 -0.97 -5.83
C ALA A 77 -6.67 -0.24 -6.21
N MET A 78 -5.78 0.01 -5.24
CA MET A 78 -4.49 0.65 -5.50
C MET A 78 -3.64 -0.17 -6.47
N MET A 79 -3.60 -1.50 -6.33
CA MET A 79 -2.89 -2.38 -7.26
C MET A 79 -3.45 -2.28 -8.68
N ALA A 80 -4.78 -2.36 -8.84
CA ALA A 80 -5.42 -2.24 -10.14
C ALA A 80 -5.15 -0.87 -10.79
N THR A 81 -5.30 0.22 -10.04
CA THR A 81 -5.05 1.58 -10.54
C THR A 81 -3.59 1.78 -10.95
N THR A 82 -2.64 1.35 -10.11
CA THR A 82 -1.21 1.49 -10.43
C THR A 82 -0.77 0.61 -11.59
N LEU A 83 -1.42 -0.55 -11.79
CA LEU A 83 -1.22 -1.40 -12.96
C LEU A 83 -1.73 -0.70 -14.22
N MET A 84 -2.97 -0.19 -14.23
CA MET A 84 -3.56 0.53 -15.38
C MET A 84 -2.78 1.79 -15.78
N ILE A 85 -2.11 2.44 -14.83
CA ILE A 85 -1.25 3.61 -15.11
C ILE A 85 0.06 3.18 -15.81
N ARG A 86 0.49 1.93 -15.66
CA ARG A 86 1.81 1.44 -16.09
C ARG A 86 1.78 0.37 -17.17
N HIS A 87 0.64 -0.27 -17.40
CA HIS A 87 0.40 -1.32 -18.38
C HIS A 87 -0.92 -1.05 -19.10
#